data_AF-A0A2X2USY0-F1
#
_entry.id   AF-A0A2X2USY0-F1
#
_cell.length_a   1.000
_cell.length_b   1.000
_cell.length_c   1.000
_cell.angle_alpha   90.00
_cell.angle_beta   90.00
_cell.angle_gamma   90.00
#
_symmetry.space_group_name_H-M   'P 1'
#
loop_
_entity.id
_entity.type
_entity.pdbx_description
1 polymer ?
#
loop_
_entity_poly.entity_id
_entity_poly.type
_entity_poly.pdbx_seq_one_letter_code
_entity_poly.pdbx_strand_id
1 'polypeptide(L)'
;MWVLEDEGRMIGANHLPECLRERMAQASIAVVDDPFELRLERLREEYFIRMHRDFTHACGEEDGWQAYSDYLHHGLSAIQRRLGLQRFKELTVKLDAALTMQQASGSTDGHLAWLVPLLNEYYDPMYRYQLEKKAAKIVFRGIWRDVAQWLQN
;
A
#
# COMPACT_ATOMS: atom_id res chain seq x y z
N MET A 1 -10.71 9.66 21.95
CA MET A 1 -10.64 8.24 21.59
C MET A 1 -9.27 7.96 20.98
N TRP A 2 -8.59 6.88 21.36
CA TRP A 2 -7.32 6.47 20.74
C TRP A 2 -7.63 5.49 19.61
N VAL A 3 -7.11 5.76 18.42
CA VAL A 3 -7.33 4.96 17.21
C VAL A 3 -5.98 4.47 16.75
N LEU A 4 -5.89 3.19 16.38
CA LEU A 4 -4.69 2.60 15.81
C LEU A 4 -5.05 2.03 14.44
N GLU A 5 -4.26 2.38 13.43
CA GLU A 5 -4.41 1.81 12.09
C GLU A 5 -4.02 0.33 12.13
N ASP A 6 -4.86 -0.55 11.57
CA ASP A 6 -4.52 -1.97 11.36
C ASP A 6 -3.58 -2.03 10.15
N GLU A 7 -2.35 -1.56 10.33
CA GLU A 7 -1.32 -1.67 9.30
C GLU A 7 -1.10 -3.15 8.98
N GLY A 8 -1.30 -3.52 7.71
CA GLY A 8 -1.03 -4.86 7.23
C GLY A 8 0.40 -5.26 7.60
N ARG A 9 0.58 -6.53 7.97
CA ARG A 9 1.83 -7.20 8.42
C ARG A 9 3.15 -6.92 7.66
N MET A 10 3.17 -6.09 6.62
CA MET A 10 4.33 -5.84 5.75
C MET A 10 4.71 -4.35 5.58
N ILE A 11 4.14 -3.41 6.33
CA ILE A 11 4.70 -2.04 6.39
C ILE A 11 5.35 -1.86 7.77
N GLY A 12 6.69 -1.75 7.79
CA GLY A 12 7.48 -1.51 9.00
C GLY A 12 7.89 -2.78 9.75
N ALA A 13 9.19 -3.03 9.84
CA ALA A 13 9.78 -4.12 10.62
C ALA A 13 9.70 -3.90 12.15
N ASN A 14 8.67 -3.21 12.66
CA ASN A 14 8.43 -3.04 14.08
C ASN A 14 7.28 -3.95 14.52
N HIS A 15 7.64 -5.10 15.12
CA HIS A 15 6.66 -5.96 15.77
C HIS A 15 5.98 -5.18 16.91
N LEU A 16 4.67 -4.95 16.78
CA LEU A 16 3.82 -4.45 17.86
C LEU A 16 4.00 -5.35 19.11
N PRO A 17 4.19 -4.78 20.31
CA PRO A 17 4.28 -5.55 21.55
C PRO A 17 3.09 -6.51 21.68
N GLU A 18 3.33 -7.73 22.15
CA GLU A 18 2.31 -8.79 22.18
C GLU A 18 1.06 -8.40 22.97
N CYS A 19 1.22 -7.68 24.08
CA CYS A 19 0.12 -7.14 24.86
C CYS A 19 -0.76 -6.13 24.09
N LEU A 20 -0.18 -5.38 23.15
CA LEU A 20 -0.90 -4.46 22.27
C LEU A 20 -1.58 -5.24 21.14
N ARG A 21 -0.92 -6.26 20.60
CA ARG A 21 -1.48 -7.15 19.57
C ARG A 21 -2.71 -7.91 20.07
N GLU A 22 -2.68 -8.41 21.30
CA GLU A 22 -3.83 -9.08 21.94
C GLU A 22 -5.01 -8.13 22.16
N ARG A 23 -4.73 -6.90 22.59
CA ARG A 23 -5.76 -5.87 22.76
C ARG A 23 -6.36 -5.43 21.42
N MET A 24 -5.54 -5.23 20.40
CA MET A 24 -6.00 -4.94 19.03
C MET A 24 -6.82 -6.10 18.46
N ALA A 25 -6.46 -7.34 18.76
CA ALA A 25 -7.22 -8.50 18.32
C ALA A 25 -8.63 -8.54 18.93
N GLN A 26 -8.88 -7.93 20.08
CA GLN A 26 -10.20 -7.87 20.72
C GLN A 26 -10.96 -6.55 20.50
N ALA A 27 -10.32 -5.54 19.90
CA ALA A 27 -10.91 -4.22 19.70
C ALA A 27 -12.01 -4.23 18.62
N SER A 28 -12.95 -3.29 18.77
CA SER A 28 -13.91 -2.92 17.72
C SER A 28 -13.19 -2.28 16.54
N ILE A 29 -13.71 -2.50 15.34
CA ILE A 29 -13.09 -2.10 14.08
C ILE A 29 -14.01 -1.13 13.35
N ALA A 30 -13.48 0.04 12.99
CA ALA A 30 -14.07 0.89 11.97
C ALA A 30 -13.30 0.66 10.65
N VAL A 31 -14.02 0.45 9.55
CA VAL A 31 -13.41 0.17 8.24
C VAL A 31 -13.51 1.41 7.36
N VAL A 32 -12.36 1.88 6.89
CA VAL A 32 -12.27 2.89 5.82
C VAL A 32 -12.43 2.17 4.48
N ASP A 33 -13.53 2.45 3.79
CA ASP A 33 -13.89 1.86 2.50
C ASP A 33 -13.92 2.96 1.44
N ASP A 34 -12.75 3.53 1.17
CA ASP A 34 -12.60 4.60 0.18
C ASP A 34 -12.73 4.05 -1.26
N PRO A 35 -13.30 4.85 -2.18
CA PRO A 35 -13.39 4.47 -3.60
C PRO A 35 -12.03 4.08 -4.17
N PHE A 36 -12.02 3.12 -5.10
CA PHE A 36 -10.78 2.61 -5.71
C PHE A 36 -9.91 3.73 -6.28
N GLU A 37 -10.53 4.70 -6.94
CA GLU A 37 -9.85 5.82 -7.60
C GLU A 37 -9.15 6.74 -6.59
N LEU A 38 -9.79 6.96 -5.43
CA LEU A 38 -9.20 7.74 -4.35
C LEU A 38 -8.01 7.00 -3.71
N ARG A 39 -8.12 5.67 -3.55
CA ARG A 39 -7.01 4.83 -3.07
C ARG A 39 -5.83 4.86 -4.04
N LEU A 40 -6.09 4.74 -5.34
CA LEU A 40 -5.06 4.82 -6.38
C LEU A 40 -4.34 6.16 -6.37
N GLU A 41 -5.07 7.26 -6.27
CA GLU A 41 -4.47 8.59 -6.26
C GLU A 41 -3.56 8.81 -5.04
N ARG A 42 -3.99 8.36 -3.85
CA ARG A 42 -3.17 8.41 -2.64
C ARG A 42 -1.90 7.56 -2.77
N LEU A 43 -2.04 6.33 -3.26
CA LEU A 43 -0.89 5.45 -3.46
C LEU A 43 0.10 6.02 -4.48
N ARG A 44 -0.39 6.66 -5.55
CA ARG A 44 0.45 7.33 -6.54
C ARG A 44 1.24 8.48 -5.92
N GLU A 45 0.58 9.32 -5.13
CA GLU A 45 1.19 10.44 -4.42
C GLU A 45 2.25 9.96 -3.40
N GLU A 46 1.93 8.96 -2.59
CA GLU A 46 2.84 8.44 -1.56
C GLU A 46 4.04 7.70 -2.18
N TYR A 47 3.78 6.74 -3.07
CA TYR A 47 4.81 5.81 -3.52
C TYR A 47 5.60 6.26 -4.73
N PHE A 48 5.06 7.14 -5.59
CA PHE A 48 5.78 7.53 -6.82
C PHE A 48 6.22 8.99 -6.83
N ILE A 49 5.48 9.87 -6.16
CA ILE A 49 5.80 11.30 -6.10
C ILE A 49 6.65 11.60 -4.87
N ARG A 50 6.10 11.36 -3.66
CA ARG A 50 6.78 11.66 -2.39
C ARG A 50 8.02 10.81 -2.20
N MET A 51 7.88 9.50 -2.38
CA MET A 51 9.01 8.59 -2.18
C MET A 51 10.18 8.87 -3.12
N HIS A 52 9.90 9.12 -4.40
CA HIS A 52 10.93 9.54 -5.36
C HIS A 52 11.64 10.81 -4.87
N ARG A 53 10.86 11.85 -4.52
CA ARG A 53 11.41 13.10 -3.98
C ARG A 53 12.27 12.86 -2.73
N ASP A 54 11.82 12.01 -1.82
CA ASP A 54 12.49 11.75 -0.56
C ASP A 54 13.80 10.97 -0.78
N PHE A 55 13.85 10.02 -1.71
CA PHE A 55 15.09 9.35 -2.14
C PHE A 55 16.05 10.32 -2.84
N THR A 56 15.55 11.16 -3.76
CA THR A 56 16.36 12.19 -4.42
C THR A 56 16.94 13.17 -3.41
N HIS A 57 16.17 13.59 -2.41
CA HIS A 57 16.63 14.50 -1.37
C HIS A 57 17.69 13.84 -0.46
N ALA A 58 17.54 12.55 -0.15
CA ALA A 58 18.45 11.83 0.74
C ALA A 58 19.76 11.43 0.06
N CYS A 59 19.72 11.04 -1.21
CA CYS A 59 20.84 10.40 -1.90
C CYS A 59 21.37 11.20 -3.10
N GLY A 60 20.70 12.27 -3.54
CA GLY A 60 21.00 12.96 -4.80
C GLY A 60 20.21 12.36 -5.98
N GLU A 61 20.33 12.95 -7.17
CA GLU A 61 19.49 12.58 -8.33
C GLU A 61 19.77 11.17 -8.85
N GLU A 62 21.02 10.85 -9.19
CA GLU A 62 21.38 9.54 -9.76
C GLU A 62 21.22 8.40 -8.75
N ASP A 63 21.86 8.52 -7.58
CA ASP A 63 21.79 7.50 -6.52
C ASP A 63 20.37 7.38 -5.92
N GLY A 64 19.64 8.50 -5.83
CA GLY A 64 18.25 8.51 -5.38
C GLY A 64 17.32 7.80 -6.35
N TRP A 65 17.49 8.00 -7.66
CA TRP A 65 16.73 7.29 -8.68
C TRP A 65 16.95 5.78 -8.60
N GLN A 66 18.20 5.34 -8.46
CA GLN A 66 18.55 3.93 -8.33
C GLN A 66 17.95 3.34 -7.05
N ALA A 67 18.09 4.01 -5.90
CA ALA A 67 17.54 3.56 -4.63
C ALA A 67 16.00 3.45 -4.64
N TYR A 68 15.33 4.42 -5.25
CA TYR A 68 13.88 4.40 -5.45
C TYR A 68 13.44 3.23 -6.35
N SER A 69 14.13 3.02 -7.46
CA SER A 69 13.86 1.92 -8.39
C SER A 69 14.06 0.56 -7.71
N ASP A 70 15.14 0.40 -6.95
CA ASP A 70 15.45 -0.82 -6.20
C ASP A 70 14.40 -1.08 -5.10
N TYR A 71 13.94 -0.03 -4.42
CA TYR A 71 12.89 -0.14 -3.41
C TYR A 71 11.59 -0.71 -4.00
N LEU A 72 11.13 -0.21 -5.15
CA LEU A 72 9.92 -0.71 -5.81
C LEU A 72 10.07 -2.16 -6.28
N HIS A 73 11.22 -2.50 -6.88
CA HIS A 73 11.53 -3.88 -7.27
C HIS A 73 11.58 -4.83 -6.08
N HIS A 74 12.19 -4.39 -4.98
CA HIS A 74 12.26 -5.17 -3.75
C HIS A 74 10.85 -5.45 -3.21
N GLY A 75 9.99 -4.43 -3.15
CA GLY A 75 8.60 -4.57 -2.73
C GLY A 75 7.84 -5.60 -3.58
N LEU A 76 7.99 -5.56 -4.91
CA LEU A 76 7.36 -6.53 -5.81
C LEU A 76 7.93 -7.95 -5.62
N SER A 77 9.25 -8.07 -5.39
CA SER A 77 9.92 -9.36 -5.17
C SER A 77 9.48 -10.04 -3.86
N ALA A 78 9.22 -9.26 -2.81
CA ALA A 78 8.80 -9.75 -1.50
C ALA A 78 7.47 -10.52 -1.56
N ILE A 79 6.63 -10.24 -2.56
CA ILE A 79 5.34 -10.90 -2.76
C ILE A 79 5.33 -11.92 -3.92
N GLN A 80 6.48 -12.18 -4.55
CA GLN A 80 6.62 -13.10 -5.69
C GLN A 80 5.99 -14.48 -5.43
N ARG A 81 6.22 -15.06 -4.24
CA ARG A 81 5.69 -16.39 -3.89
C ARG A 81 4.16 -16.45 -3.94
N ARG A 82 3.49 -15.34 -3.65
CA ARG A 82 2.03 -15.25 -3.63
C ARG A 82 1.46 -14.90 -5.01
N LEU A 83 2.18 -14.11 -5.79
CA LEU A 83 1.82 -13.78 -7.17
C LEU A 83 2.01 -14.99 -8.12
N GLY A 84 3.00 -15.83 -7.83
CA GLY A 84 3.47 -16.85 -8.76
C GLY A 84 4.42 -16.27 -9.82
N LEU A 85 5.24 -17.13 -10.43
CA LEU A 85 6.34 -16.70 -11.29
C LEU A 85 5.88 -15.96 -12.55
N GLN A 86 4.77 -16.41 -13.17
CA GLN A 86 4.25 -15.79 -14.39
C GLN A 86 3.79 -14.35 -14.12
N ARG A 87 2.90 -14.16 -13.14
CA ARG A 87 2.38 -12.82 -12.81
C ARG A 87 3.47 -11.89 -12.32
N PHE A 88 4.40 -12.39 -11.50
CA PHE A 88 5.55 -11.61 -11.05
C PHE A 88 6.36 -11.05 -12.24
N LYS A 89 6.65 -11.87 -13.25
CA LYS A 89 7.36 -11.42 -14.46
C LYS A 89 6.57 -10.35 -15.22
N GLU A 90 5.27 -10.57 -15.41
CA GLU A 90 4.39 -9.60 -16.10
C GLU A 90 4.36 -8.25 -15.39
N LEU A 91 4.26 -8.24 -14.05
CA LEU A 91 4.26 -7.00 -13.26
C LEU A 91 5.63 -6.33 -13.24
N THR A 92 6.72 -7.10 -13.23
CA THR A 92 8.09 -6.56 -13.26
C THR A 92 8.34 -5.80 -14.57
N VAL A 93 7.96 -6.39 -15.72
CA VAL A 93 8.09 -5.72 -17.03
C VAL A 93 7.33 -4.39 -17.08
N LYS A 94 6.14 -4.35 -16.46
CA LYS A 94 5.35 -3.12 -16.39
C LYS A 94 5.96 -2.08 -15.43
N LEU A 95 6.56 -2.52 -14.33
CA LEU A 95 7.31 -1.66 -13.42
C LEU A 95 8.52 -1.04 -14.14
N ASP A 96 9.31 -1.84 -14.86
CA ASP A 96 10.47 -1.37 -15.63
C ASP A 96 10.07 -0.31 -16.68
N ALA A 97 8.98 -0.56 -17.40
CA ALA A 97 8.44 0.38 -18.38
C ALA A 97 7.95 1.68 -17.72
N ALA A 98 7.29 1.58 -16.56
CA ALA A 98 6.82 2.73 -15.80
C ALA A 98 7.97 3.60 -15.28
N LEU A 99 9.02 2.97 -14.73
CA LEU A 99 10.24 3.64 -14.28
C LEU A 99 10.93 4.37 -15.43
N THR A 100 11.10 3.70 -16.59
CA THR A 100 11.69 4.33 -17.79
C THR A 100 10.90 5.57 -18.21
N MET A 101 9.56 5.49 -18.21
CA MET A 101 8.70 6.62 -18.57
C MET A 101 8.77 7.76 -17.54
N GLN A 102 8.77 7.43 -16.24
CA GLN A 102 8.91 8.41 -15.16
C GLN A 102 10.27 9.12 -15.26
N GLN A 103 11.35 8.39 -15.55
CA GLN A 103 12.68 9.00 -15.71
C GLN A 103 12.73 9.97 -16.91
N ALA A 104 12.11 9.60 -18.03
CA ALA A 104 12.16 10.38 -19.26
C ALA A 104 11.22 11.60 -19.25
N SER A 105 10.11 11.54 -18.52
CA SER A 105 9.03 12.55 -18.63
C SER A 105 8.60 13.17 -17.30
N GLY A 106 9.02 12.60 -16.17
CA GLY A 106 8.50 12.93 -14.84
C GLY A 106 7.08 12.40 -14.56
N SER A 107 6.39 11.82 -15.56
CA SER A 107 5.03 11.31 -15.37
C SER A 107 5.02 9.98 -14.61
N THR A 108 4.15 9.89 -13.60
CA THR A 108 3.92 8.68 -12.80
C THR A 108 2.82 7.78 -13.36
N ASP A 109 2.12 8.20 -14.42
CA ASP A 109 0.88 7.54 -14.86
C ASP A 109 1.10 6.09 -15.30
N GLY A 110 2.30 5.78 -15.79
CA GLY A 110 2.69 4.44 -16.23
C GLY A 110 2.69 3.43 -15.08
N HIS A 111 2.86 3.89 -13.84
CA HIS A 111 2.84 3.01 -12.68
C HIS A 111 1.46 2.40 -12.43
N LEU A 112 0.38 3.00 -12.95
CA LEU A 112 -0.96 2.41 -12.86
C LEU A 112 -1.04 1.05 -13.55
N ALA A 113 -0.22 0.80 -14.58
CA ALA A 113 -0.26 -0.44 -15.35
C ALA A 113 0.07 -1.69 -14.51
N TRP A 114 0.90 -1.54 -13.47
CA TRP A 114 1.26 -2.61 -12.54
C TRP A 114 0.62 -2.45 -11.16
N LEU A 115 0.34 -1.22 -10.72
CA LEU A 115 -0.33 -0.97 -9.43
C LEU A 115 -1.79 -1.46 -9.41
N VAL A 116 -2.57 -1.17 -10.45
CA VAL A 116 -3.98 -1.60 -10.55
C VAL A 116 -4.15 -3.12 -10.46
N PRO A 117 -3.47 -3.95 -11.29
CA PRO A 117 -3.59 -5.41 -11.17
C PRO A 117 -3.03 -5.91 -9.83
N LEU A 118 -1.98 -5.29 -9.30
CA LEU A 118 -1.45 -5.67 -7.99
C LEU A 118 -2.47 -5.45 -6.86
N LEU A 119 -3.20 -4.33 -6.87
CA LEU A 119 -4.25 -4.08 -5.88
C LEU A 119 -5.40 -5.08 -6.05
N ASN A 120 -5.94 -5.21 -7.26
CA ASN A 120 -7.14 -6.03 -7.51
C ASN A 120 -6.91 -7.53 -7.31
N GLU A 121 -5.72 -8.04 -7.65
CA GLU A 121 -5.44 -9.47 -7.66
C GLU A 121 -4.77 -9.97 -6.37
N TYR A 122 -4.11 -9.08 -5.63
CA TYR A 122 -3.34 -9.47 -4.44
C TYR A 122 -3.83 -8.79 -3.16
N TYR A 123 -3.82 -7.46 -3.12
CA TYR A 123 -4.12 -6.74 -1.87
C TYR A 123 -5.61 -6.75 -1.53
N ASP A 124 -6.50 -6.40 -2.46
CA ASP A 124 -7.95 -6.32 -2.22
C ASP A 124 -8.55 -7.68 -1.80
N PRO A 125 -8.21 -8.82 -2.43
CA PRO A 125 -8.66 -10.14 -1.97
C PRO A 125 -8.12 -10.50 -0.58
N MET A 126 -6.86 -10.18 -0.30
CA MET A 126 -6.24 -10.41 1.01
C MET A 126 -6.94 -9.59 2.10
N TYR A 127 -7.19 -8.30 1.85
CA TYR A 127 -7.88 -7.42 2.80
C TYR A 127 -9.33 -7.87 3.03
N ARG A 128 -10.07 -8.22 1.96
CA ARG A 128 -11.43 -8.75 2.08
C ARG A 128 -11.47 -9.99 2.96
N TYR A 129 -10.58 -10.95 2.72
CA TYR A 129 -10.46 -12.16 3.52
C TYR A 129 -10.12 -11.88 4.99
N GLN A 130 -9.23 -10.92 5.26
CA GLN A 130 -8.88 -10.51 6.62
C GLN A 130 -10.06 -9.83 7.33
N LEU A 131 -10.80 -8.99 6.63
CA LEU A 131 -12.00 -8.31 7.15
C LEU A 131 -13.14 -9.31 7.44
N GLU A 132 -13.35 -10.30 6.57
CA GLU A 132 -14.35 -11.36 6.77
C GLU A 132 -14.10 -12.11 8.09
N LYS A 133 -12.85 -12.43 8.41
CA LYS A 133 -12.48 -13.07 9.70
C LYS A 133 -12.78 -12.22 10.92
N LYS A 134 -12.84 -10.89 10.75
CA LYS A 134 -13.08 -9.92 11.81
C LYS A 134 -14.49 -9.33 11.74
N ALA A 135 -15.39 -9.86 10.89
CA ALA A 135 -16.68 -9.25 10.59
C ALA A 135 -17.53 -8.93 11.83
N ALA A 136 -17.53 -9.84 12.83
CA ALA A 136 -18.27 -9.64 14.08
C ALA A 136 -17.77 -8.46 14.95
N LYS A 137 -16.58 -7.91 14.66
CA LYS A 137 -15.99 -6.77 15.37
C LYS A 137 -16.14 -5.45 14.62
N ILE A 138 -16.63 -5.48 13.39
CA ILE A 138 -16.82 -4.28 12.59
C ILE A 138 -18.06 -3.54 13.11
N VAL A 139 -17.84 -2.35 13.69
CA VAL A 139 -18.89 -1.52 14.28
C VAL A 139 -19.28 -0.34 13.38
N PHE A 140 -18.44 0.00 12.41
CA PHE A 140 -18.69 1.07 11.45
C PHE A 140 -17.93 0.83 10.14
N ARG A 141 -18.50 1.29 9.02
CA ARG A 141 -17.86 1.27 7.69
C ARG A 141 -18.28 2.51 6.90
N GLY A 142 -17.33 3.20 6.31
CA GLY A 142 -17.58 4.37 5.45
C GLY A 142 -16.30 4.88 4.83
N ILE A 143 -16.40 5.95 4.03
CA ILE A 143 -15.20 6.65 3.52
C ILE A 143 -14.44 7.28 4.69
N TRP A 144 -13.18 7.68 4.46
CA TRP A 144 -12.32 8.26 5.50
C TRP A 144 -13.03 9.36 6.31
N ARG A 145 -13.75 10.25 5.62
CA ARG A 145 -14.48 11.36 6.24
C ARG A 145 -15.55 10.88 7.23
N ASP A 146 -16.30 9.85 6.86
CA ASP A 146 -17.39 9.32 7.68
C ASP A 146 -16.83 8.60 8.90
N VAL A 147 -15.75 7.84 8.72
CA VAL A 147 -15.04 7.18 9.82
C VAL A 147 -14.46 8.22 10.78
N ALA A 148 -13.80 9.26 10.27
CA ALA A 148 -13.26 10.34 11.08
C ALA A 148 -14.35 11.09 11.87
N GLN A 149 -15.50 11.33 11.26
CA GLN A 149 -16.64 11.93 11.94
C GLN A 149 -17.22 10.99 13.00
N TRP A 150 -17.36 9.69 12.71
CA TRP A 150 -17.78 8.69 13.67
C TRP A 150 -16.85 8.62 14.88
N LEU A 151 -15.54 8.75 14.66
CA LEU A 151 -14.52 8.73 15.72
C LEU A 151 -14.52 9.98 16.64
N GLN A 152 -15.20 11.05 16.22
CA GLN A 152 -15.32 12.29 17.00
C GLN A 152 -16.59 12.34 17.87
N ASN A 153 -17.52 11.40 17.68
CA ASN A 153 -18.71 11.22 18.52
C ASN A 153 -18.44 10.22 19.66
#